data_AF-A0A920PL51-F1
#
_entry.id   AF-A0A920PL51-F1
#
_cell.length_a   1.000
_cell.length_b   1.000
_cell.length_c   1.000
_cell.angle_alpha   90.00
_cell.angle_beta   90.00
_cell.angle_gamma   90.00
#
_symmetry.space_group_name_H-M   'P 1'
#
loop_
_entity.id
_entity.type
_entity.pdbx_description
1 polymer ?
#
loop_
_entity_poly.entity_id
_entity_poly.type
_entity_poly.pdbx_seq_one_letter_code
_entity_poly.pdbx_strand_id
1 'polypeptide(L)'
;MTLLDARSTVSTEYKQQLTEHNIEVRCGMAPLQVQAAGSTAALEIATADGDGWRAASTEPCDLVAVSGGWSPVVNLLSHRGVKPVWDSAQACFLAVECAEPVSVAGSAAGVWNSEDCIASGQAAAGDAIQVLRGQMDKIIRPPVGGWQQPIHPLYEVKVPGRKLKSFVDPQHDVTTEDVRLAHREGFVSVEHLKRYTTLGMATDQGKMGNIIGLALMAEALGKEIPEVGTTTFRPPYTPVSIGALRGRSVGRHFRPLRRTPLHEWNLDHAGTMTEAGLWQRPWYFAREGERLLMLTYVRLRQPVEQLACVM
;
A
#
# COMPACT_ATOMS: atom_id res chain seq x y z
N MET A 1 19.96 11.03 25.48
CA MET A 1 19.48 10.23 24.34
C MET A 1 20.70 9.60 23.70
N THR A 2 20.63 8.32 23.37
CA THR A 2 21.74 7.59 22.74
C THR A 2 21.31 7.21 21.33
N LEU A 3 22.12 7.60 20.35
CA LEU A 3 21.98 7.18 18.97
C LEU A 3 22.89 5.98 18.71
N LEU A 4 22.28 4.84 18.41
CA LEU A 4 22.98 3.65 17.93
C LEU A 4 23.04 3.72 16.41
N ASP A 5 24.25 3.76 15.85
CA ASP A 5 24.47 3.79 14.41
C ASP A 5 25.12 2.49 13.97
N ALA A 6 24.46 1.76 13.07
CA ALA A 6 24.97 0.48 12.57
C ALA A 6 26.26 0.65 11.75
N ARG A 7 26.51 1.85 11.20
CA ARG A 7 27.74 2.14 10.45
C ARG A 7 28.92 2.17 11.39
N SER A 8 30.03 1.54 10.98
CA SER A 8 31.29 1.55 11.73
C SER A 8 31.91 2.96 11.80
N THR A 9 31.69 3.77 10.76
CA THR A 9 32.19 5.14 10.67
C THR A 9 31.11 6.09 10.18
N VAL A 10 31.11 7.29 10.77
CA VAL A 10 30.26 8.42 10.38
C VAL A 10 31.12 9.68 10.30
N SER A 11 30.69 10.69 9.55
CA SER A 11 31.45 11.92 9.37
C SER A 11 31.70 12.66 10.69
N THR A 12 32.82 13.39 10.75
CA THR A 12 33.19 14.17 11.95
C THR A 12 32.18 15.28 12.20
N GLU A 13 31.70 15.92 11.13
CA GLU A 13 30.67 16.96 11.16
C GLU A 13 29.38 16.42 11.79
N TYR A 14 28.97 15.20 11.43
CA TYR A 14 27.79 14.56 11.99
C TYR A 14 27.93 14.27 13.48
N LYS A 15 29.09 13.76 13.92
CA LYS A 15 29.36 13.55 15.35
C LYS A 15 29.36 14.87 16.13
N GLN A 16 29.93 15.91 15.54
CA GLN A 16 30.02 17.22 16.17
C GLN A 16 28.63 17.83 16.38
N GLN A 17 27.77 17.81 15.36
CA GLN A 17 26.38 18.28 15.45
C GLN A 17 25.60 17.54 16.56
N LEU A 18 25.76 16.22 16.65
CA LEU A 18 25.08 15.44 17.67
C LEU A 18 25.62 15.74 19.08
N THR A 19 26.93 15.96 19.20
CA THR A 19 27.57 16.37 20.45
C THR A 19 27.09 17.75 20.90
N GLU A 20 26.95 18.71 19.99
CA GLU A 20 26.40 20.05 20.25
C GLU A 20 24.97 19.99 20.80
N HIS A 21 24.21 18.94 20.45
CA HIS A 21 22.88 18.66 20.97
C HIS A 21 22.84 17.70 22.17
N ASN A 22 23.99 17.37 22.78
CA ASN A 22 24.10 16.40 23.90
C ASN A 22 23.56 15.00 23.57
N ILE A 23 23.74 14.56 22.32
CA ILE A 23 23.36 13.22 21.85
C ILE A 23 24.61 12.35 21.80
N GLU A 24 24.63 11.28 22.59
CA GLU A 24 25.72 10.30 22.54
C GLU A 24 25.54 9.43 21.29
N VAL A 25 26.60 9.29 20.48
CA VAL A 25 26.58 8.49 19.24
C VAL A 25 27.51 7.31 19.36
N ARG A 26 26.99 6.11 19.13
CA ARG A 26 27.78 4.87 19.16
C ARG A 26 27.69 4.15 17.83
N CYS A 27 28.80 4.19 17.10
CA CYS A 27 28.98 3.55 15.80
C CYS A 27 29.22 2.04 15.94
N GLY A 28 28.87 1.29 14.88
CA GLY A 28 28.98 -0.17 14.85
C GLY A 28 28.07 -0.85 15.86
N MET A 29 26.96 -0.22 16.25
CA MET A 29 25.99 -0.76 17.21
C MET A 29 24.59 -0.79 16.64
N ALA A 30 23.80 -1.80 17.03
CA ALA A 30 22.43 -1.95 16.56
C ALA A 30 21.51 -2.48 17.68
N PRO A 31 20.20 -2.17 17.63
CA PRO A 31 19.23 -2.76 18.56
C PRO A 31 19.13 -4.27 18.32
N LEU A 32 19.26 -5.07 19.40
CA LEU A 32 19.21 -6.53 19.33
C LEU A 32 17.87 -7.08 19.80
N GLN A 33 17.45 -6.73 21.02
CA GLN A 33 16.23 -7.24 21.62
C GLN A 33 15.63 -6.20 22.56
N VAL A 34 14.37 -5.85 22.33
CA VAL A 34 13.60 -5.06 23.29
C VAL A 34 13.14 -5.96 24.43
N GLN A 35 13.45 -5.58 25.66
CA GLN A 35 12.94 -6.20 26.88
C GLN A 35 11.73 -5.41 27.35
N ALA A 36 10.59 -6.09 27.43
CA ALA A 36 9.30 -5.46 27.78
C ALA A 36 8.62 -6.17 28.96
N ALA A 37 7.99 -5.38 29.82
CA ALA A 37 7.15 -5.82 30.93
C ALA A 37 5.82 -5.05 30.88
N GLY A 38 5.05 -5.26 29.81
CA GLY A 38 3.86 -4.47 29.46
C GLY A 38 4.18 -3.31 28.51
N SER A 39 5.25 -2.57 28.77
CA SER A 39 5.87 -1.59 27.87
C SER A 39 7.37 -1.85 27.74
N THR A 40 8.03 -1.19 26.78
CA THR A 40 9.49 -1.14 26.66
C THR A 40 10.10 -0.73 28.01
N ALA A 41 11.07 -1.52 28.50
CA ALA A 41 11.76 -1.27 29.76
C ALA A 41 13.28 -1.19 29.58
N ALA A 42 13.82 -1.98 28.65
CA ALA A 42 15.23 -1.93 28.29
C ALA A 42 15.45 -2.37 26.84
N LEU A 43 16.59 -1.98 26.28
CA LEU A 43 17.07 -2.41 24.98
C LEU A 43 18.40 -3.14 25.16
N GLU A 44 18.43 -4.39 24.73
CA GLU A 44 19.68 -5.08 24.51
C GLU A 44 20.29 -4.62 23.18
N ILE A 45 21.60 -4.34 23.21
CA ILE A 45 22.37 -3.75 22.12
C ILE A 45 23.37 -4.80 21.61
N ALA A 46 23.51 -4.89 20.30
CA ALA A 46 24.56 -5.64 19.65
C ALA A 46 25.65 -4.69 19.13
N THR A 47 26.89 -5.21 19.06
CA THR A 47 28.01 -4.55 18.41
C THR A 47 28.46 -5.36 17.21
N ALA A 48 28.92 -4.69 16.17
CA ALA A 48 29.49 -5.32 14.98
C ALA A 48 30.71 -6.18 15.37
N ASP A 49 30.82 -7.35 14.75
CA ASP A 49 31.91 -8.32 14.94
C ASP A 49 32.21 -9.01 13.60
N GLY A 50 33.18 -8.46 12.86
CA GLY A 50 33.43 -8.83 11.46
C GLY A 50 32.20 -8.54 10.59
N ASP A 51 31.73 -9.54 9.85
CA ASP A 51 30.51 -9.48 9.03
C ASP A 51 29.23 -9.80 9.83
N GLY A 52 29.36 -10.04 11.14
CA GLY A 52 28.26 -10.43 12.03
C GLY A 52 28.03 -9.48 13.19
N TRP A 53 27.24 -9.95 14.16
CA TRP A 53 26.92 -9.20 15.38
C TRP A 53 27.12 -10.06 16.62
N ARG A 54 27.53 -9.43 17.71
CA ARG A 54 27.57 -10.04 19.05
C ARG A 54 26.80 -9.20 20.05
N ALA A 55 26.19 -9.84 21.04
CA ALA A 55 25.54 -9.14 22.14
C ALA A 55 26.58 -8.34 22.93
N ALA A 56 26.24 -7.11 23.32
CA ALA A 56 27.16 -6.18 23.98
C ALA A 56 26.67 -5.76 25.37
N SER A 57 25.62 -4.96 25.44
CA SER A 57 25.10 -4.39 26.69
C SER A 57 23.57 -4.36 26.68
N THR A 58 22.98 -4.09 27.84
CA THR A 58 21.55 -3.80 27.98
C THR A 58 21.41 -2.46 28.68
N GLU A 59 20.58 -1.58 28.14
CA GLU A 59 20.34 -0.24 28.67
C GLU A 59 18.87 -0.03 28.97
N PRO A 60 18.51 0.60 30.12
CA PRO A 60 17.13 0.93 30.41
C PRO A 60 16.63 2.01 29.43
N CYS A 61 15.46 1.79 28.85
CA CYS A 61 14.80 2.74 27.97
C CYS A 61 13.30 2.47 27.91
N ASP A 62 12.51 3.52 27.72
CA ASP A 62 11.06 3.46 27.53
C ASP A 62 10.63 3.62 26.06
N LEU A 63 11.53 4.11 25.20
CA LEU A 63 11.29 4.34 23.78
C LEU A 63 12.49 3.90 22.93
N VAL A 64 12.20 3.19 21.85
CA VAL A 64 13.18 2.87 20.79
C VAL A 64 12.66 3.46 19.49
N ALA A 65 13.36 4.47 18.98
CA ALA A 65 13.08 5.05 17.67
C ALA A 65 14.01 4.40 16.63
N VAL A 66 13.42 3.80 15.59
CA VAL A 66 14.17 3.06 14.57
C VAL A 66 14.14 3.83 13.25
N SER A 67 15.32 4.10 12.69
CA SER A 67 15.51 4.66 11.35
C SER A 67 16.26 3.65 10.49
N GLY A 68 15.52 2.78 9.78
CA GLY A 68 16.07 1.72 8.93
C GLY A 68 16.34 2.13 7.48
N GLY A 69 16.28 3.42 7.16
CA GLY A 69 16.33 3.94 5.79
C GLY A 69 14.96 4.33 5.26
N TRP A 70 14.88 4.54 3.94
CA TRP A 70 13.69 5.12 3.30
C TRP A 70 13.25 4.29 2.10
N SER A 71 11.94 4.24 1.88
CA SER A 71 11.32 3.56 0.75
C SER A 71 10.47 4.56 -0.04
N PRO A 72 10.92 4.97 -1.24
CA PRO A 72 10.16 5.85 -2.11
C PRO A 72 8.76 5.29 -2.43
N VAL A 73 7.75 6.16 -2.41
CA VAL A 73 6.36 5.79 -2.70
C VAL A 73 6.13 5.73 -4.21
N VAL A 74 6.47 4.60 -4.81
CA VAL A 74 6.38 4.36 -6.27
C VAL A 74 5.03 3.77 -6.71
N ASN A 75 4.11 3.54 -5.77
CA ASN A 75 2.87 2.78 -5.98
C ASN A 75 2.02 3.29 -7.16
N LEU A 76 1.82 4.61 -7.27
CA LEU A 76 0.94 5.18 -8.31
C LEU A 76 1.48 4.93 -9.71
N LEU A 77 2.80 5.08 -9.90
CA LEU A 77 3.43 4.79 -11.18
C LEU A 77 3.40 3.29 -11.47
N SER A 78 3.61 2.45 -10.44
CA SER A 78 3.49 1.01 -10.59
C SER A 78 2.07 0.50 -10.87
N HIS A 79 1.02 1.21 -10.43
CA HIS A 79 -0.36 0.91 -10.84
C HIS A 79 -0.58 1.08 -12.35
N ARG A 80 0.28 1.87 -13.03
CA ARG A 80 0.30 2.03 -14.49
C ARG A 80 1.13 0.96 -15.20
N GLY A 81 1.66 -0.03 -14.47
CA GLY A 81 2.47 -1.12 -15.03
C GLY A 81 3.97 -0.81 -15.10
N VAL A 82 4.41 0.36 -14.64
CA VAL A 82 5.83 0.73 -14.61
C VAL A 82 6.50 0.04 -13.42
N LYS A 83 7.50 -0.80 -13.72
CA LYS A 83 8.24 -1.52 -12.68
C LYS A 83 9.31 -0.61 -12.09
N PRO A 84 9.41 -0.50 -10.75
CA PRO A 84 10.49 0.25 -10.14
C PRO A 84 11.81 -0.52 -10.25
N VAL A 85 12.93 0.19 -10.18
CA VAL A 85 14.28 -0.37 -10.28
C VAL A 85 14.99 -0.21 -8.95
N TRP A 86 15.72 -1.24 -8.55
CA TRP A 86 16.51 -1.23 -7.31
C TRP A 86 17.75 -0.35 -7.47
N ASP A 87 17.98 0.52 -6.50
CA ASP A 87 19.19 1.31 -6.34
C ASP A 87 19.94 0.82 -5.10
N SER A 88 21.08 0.15 -5.32
CA SER A 88 21.90 -0.41 -4.25
C SER A 88 22.61 0.65 -3.40
N ALA A 89 22.87 1.85 -3.94
CA ALA A 89 23.53 2.92 -3.19
C ALA A 89 22.59 3.52 -2.13
N GLN A 90 21.29 3.51 -2.40
CA GLN A 90 20.25 4.01 -1.52
C GLN A 90 19.43 2.91 -0.83
N ALA A 91 19.71 1.64 -1.15
CA ALA A 91 19.03 0.47 -0.62
C ALA A 91 17.49 0.54 -0.77
N CYS A 92 17.00 1.04 -1.91
CA CYS A 92 15.58 1.20 -2.14
C CYS A 92 15.17 1.02 -3.61
N PHE A 93 13.87 0.85 -3.85
CA PHE A 93 13.29 0.85 -5.19
C PHE A 93 12.91 2.26 -5.64
N LEU A 94 13.42 2.68 -6.79
CA LEU A 94 13.16 3.97 -7.40
C LEU A 94 12.17 3.87 -8.57
N ALA A 95 11.42 4.94 -8.78
CA ALA A 95 10.69 5.13 -10.02
C ALA A 95 11.68 5.34 -11.17
N VAL A 96 11.33 4.83 -12.35
CA VAL A 96 12.10 5.02 -13.58
C VAL A 96 11.44 6.06 -14.47
N GLU A 97 12.25 6.76 -15.26
CA GLU A 97 11.72 7.54 -16.38
C GLU A 97 10.94 6.62 -17.32
N CYS A 98 9.74 7.05 -17.70
CA CYS A 98 8.85 6.27 -18.55
C CYS A 98 7.99 7.19 -19.42
N ALA A 99 7.28 6.60 -20.38
CA ALA A 99 6.41 7.33 -21.30
C ALA A 99 5.04 7.72 -20.68
N GLU A 100 4.77 7.30 -19.44
CA GLU A 100 3.54 7.71 -18.76
C GLU A 100 3.55 9.22 -18.52
N PRO A 101 2.40 9.92 -18.63
CA PRO A 101 2.30 11.36 -18.39
C PRO A 101 2.28 11.66 -16.88
N VAL A 102 3.27 11.15 -16.16
CA VAL A 102 3.42 11.24 -14.71
C VAL A 102 4.87 11.60 -14.40
N SER A 103 5.09 12.79 -13.86
CA SER A 103 6.40 13.21 -13.35
C SER A 103 6.53 12.84 -11.87
N VAL A 104 7.71 12.33 -11.49
CA VAL A 104 8.03 11.99 -10.10
C VAL A 104 9.03 13.01 -9.56
N ALA A 105 8.81 13.51 -8.34
CA ALA A 105 9.64 14.53 -7.71
C ALA A 105 9.82 14.27 -6.21
N GLY A 106 10.80 14.94 -5.60
CA GLY A 106 11.14 14.80 -4.19
C GLY A 106 11.53 13.38 -3.81
N SER A 107 11.18 12.99 -2.59
CA SER A 107 11.55 11.67 -2.04
C SER A 107 10.93 10.49 -2.77
N ALA A 108 9.83 10.69 -3.52
CA ALA A 108 9.29 9.66 -4.40
C ALA A 108 10.23 9.36 -5.59
N ALA A 109 11.06 10.33 -5.99
CA ALA A 109 12.11 10.16 -6.99
C ALA A 109 13.46 9.73 -6.36
N GLY A 110 13.50 9.47 -5.04
CA GLY A 110 14.74 9.18 -4.31
C GLY A 110 15.59 10.42 -4.01
N VAL A 111 15.03 11.62 -4.09
CA VAL A 111 15.71 12.86 -3.71
C VAL A 111 15.37 13.19 -2.25
N TRP A 112 16.37 13.34 -1.39
CA TRP A 112 16.15 13.40 0.07
C TRP A 112 16.38 14.78 0.69
N ASN A 113 17.31 15.58 0.15
CA ASN A 113 17.55 16.92 0.66
C ASN A 113 16.39 17.86 0.35
N SER A 114 16.07 18.76 1.27
CA SER A 114 14.92 19.67 1.13
C SER A 114 15.02 20.59 -0.08
N GLU A 115 16.20 21.17 -0.33
CA GLU A 115 16.44 22.05 -1.48
C GLU A 115 16.30 21.30 -2.81
N ASP A 116 16.88 20.10 -2.90
CA ASP A 116 16.77 19.24 -4.08
C ASP A 116 15.33 18.73 -4.28
N CYS A 117 14.58 18.49 -3.20
CA CYS A 117 13.15 18.17 -3.30
C CYS A 117 12.36 19.32 -3.94
N ILE A 118 12.66 20.57 -3.58
CA ILE A 118 12.02 21.75 -4.17
C ILE A 118 12.40 21.87 -5.64
N ALA A 119 13.69 21.77 -5.96
CA ALA A 119 14.19 21.88 -7.33
C ALA A 119 13.64 20.76 -8.24
N SER A 120 13.55 19.52 -7.75
CA SER A 120 12.91 18.42 -8.48
C SER A 120 11.42 18.65 -8.70
N GLY A 121 10.72 19.26 -7.73
CA GLY A 121 9.32 19.67 -7.88
C GLY A 121 9.12 20.74 -8.95
N GLN A 122 10.00 21.76 -8.98
CA GLN A 122 10.00 22.78 -10.03
C GLN A 122 10.23 22.18 -11.41
N ALA A 123 11.18 21.24 -11.52
CA ALA A 123 11.44 20.54 -12.77
C ALA A 123 10.24 19.71 -13.25
N ALA A 124 9.63 18.92 -12.35
CA ALA A 124 8.43 18.14 -12.65
C ALA A 124 7.24 19.02 -13.08
N ALA A 125 7.06 20.19 -12.45
CA ALA A 125 6.08 21.18 -12.86
C ALA A 125 6.39 21.75 -14.25
N GLY A 126 7.66 22.02 -14.55
CA GLY A 126 8.12 22.43 -15.87
C GLY A 126 7.77 21.43 -16.96
N ASP A 127 7.97 20.13 -16.71
CA ASP A 127 7.57 19.08 -17.66
C ASP A 127 6.06 19.08 -17.93
N ALA A 128 5.27 19.20 -16.86
CA ALA A 128 3.81 19.24 -16.98
C ALA A 128 3.34 20.48 -17.76
N ILE A 129 3.96 21.65 -17.53
CA ILE A 129 3.65 22.87 -18.27
C ILE A 129 4.07 22.74 -19.74
N GLN A 130 5.24 22.16 -20.02
CA GLN A 130 5.70 21.90 -21.38
C GLN A 130 4.70 21.03 -22.15
N VAL A 131 4.17 19.97 -21.52
CA VAL A 131 3.15 19.10 -22.14
C VAL A 131 1.82 19.85 -22.37
N LEU A 132 1.39 20.68 -21.41
CA LEU A 132 0.09 21.35 -21.48
C LEU A 132 0.07 22.61 -22.36
N ARG A 133 1.20 23.35 -22.42
CA ARG A 133 1.29 24.67 -23.04
C ARG A 133 2.34 24.76 -24.16
N GLY A 134 3.17 23.73 -24.34
CA GLY A 134 4.16 23.65 -25.42
C GLY A 134 5.40 24.53 -25.26
N GLN A 135 5.47 25.39 -24.25
CA GLN A 135 6.57 26.33 -24.02
C GLN A 135 6.96 26.41 -22.55
N MET A 136 8.13 25.85 -22.24
CA MET A 136 8.82 25.93 -20.95
C MET A 136 10.30 25.61 -21.19
N ASP A 137 11.20 26.35 -20.55
CA ASP A 137 12.61 25.97 -20.54
C ASP A 137 12.81 24.69 -19.73
N LYS A 138 13.75 23.84 -20.18
CA LYS A 138 14.10 22.62 -19.47
C LYS A 138 14.78 22.97 -18.15
N ILE A 139 14.11 22.67 -17.04
CA ILE A 139 14.69 22.79 -15.70
C ILE A 139 15.51 21.52 -15.41
N ILE A 140 16.72 21.70 -14.89
CA ILE A 140 17.61 20.58 -14.54
C ILE A 140 17.07 19.90 -13.28
N ARG A 141 16.92 18.57 -13.32
CA ARG A 141 16.56 17.78 -12.14
C ARG A 141 17.79 17.54 -11.27
N PRO A 142 17.68 17.69 -9.94
CA PRO A 142 18.71 17.22 -9.03
C PRO A 142 18.96 15.72 -9.17
N PRO A 143 20.20 15.25 -8.91
CA PRO A 143 20.49 13.84 -8.91
C PRO A 143 19.76 13.12 -7.76
N VAL A 144 19.56 11.82 -7.93
CA VAL A 144 19.01 10.98 -6.86
C VAL A 144 20.00 10.92 -5.69
N GLY A 145 19.49 10.83 -4.46
CA GLY A 145 20.28 10.83 -3.24
C GLY A 145 20.20 12.16 -2.50
N GLY A 146 21.37 12.64 -2.06
CA GLY A 146 21.50 13.82 -1.19
C GLY A 146 22.04 13.51 0.21
N TRP A 147 22.18 12.23 0.56
CA TRP A 147 22.86 11.85 1.79
C TRP A 147 24.36 12.11 1.69
N GLN A 148 24.95 12.65 2.76
CA GLN A 148 26.40 12.84 2.86
C GLN A 148 27.17 11.51 2.89
N GLN A 149 26.51 10.43 3.31
CA GLN A 149 27.06 9.08 3.38
C GLN A 149 26.03 8.08 2.87
N PRO A 150 26.46 6.99 2.22
CA PRO A 150 25.54 5.96 1.75
C PRO A 150 24.80 5.28 2.91
N ILE A 151 23.61 4.77 2.61
CA ILE A 151 22.84 3.96 3.55
C ILE A 151 23.57 2.63 3.74
N HIS A 152 23.67 2.16 4.98
CA HIS A 152 24.17 0.82 5.29
C HIS A 152 22.99 -0.15 5.32
N PRO A 153 22.85 -1.07 4.34
CA PRO A 153 21.71 -1.98 4.29
C PRO A 153 21.78 -2.98 5.45
N LEU A 154 20.82 -2.89 6.38
CA LEU A 154 20.71 -3.79 7.53
C LEU A 154 19.27 -4.29 7.63
N TYR A 155 19.05 -5.54 7.20
CA TYR A 155 17.72 -6.14 7.15
C TYR A 155 17.43 -7.04 8.37
N GLU A 156 18.47 -7.54 9.03
CA GLU A 156 18.36 -8.32 10.26
C GLU A 156 19.66 -8.28 11.07
N VAL A 157 19.55 -8.14 12.40
CA VAL A 157 20.66 -8.28 13.33
C VAL A 157 20.67 -9.71 13.89
N LYS A 158 21.67 -10.51 13.53
CA LYS A 158 21.80 -11.92 13.99
C LYS A 158 22.99 -12.08 14.91
N VAL A 159 22.77 -12.69 16.07
CA VAL A 159 23.83 -13.10 17.00
C VAL A 159 23.94 -14.63 17.01
N PRO A 160 25.13 -15.21 16.72
CA PRO A 160 25.32 -16.66 16.74
C PRO A 160 24.85 -17.31 18.05
N GLY A 161 24.16 -18.44 17.94
CA GLY A 161 23.66 -19.21 19.09
C GLY A 161 22.41 -18.63 19.77
N ARG A 162 21.86 -17.50 19.29
CA ARG A 162 20.63 -16.91 19.82
C ARG A 162 19.49 -16.98 18.82
N LYS A 163 18.35 -17.48 19.27
CA LYS A 163 17.09 -17.42 18.52
C LYS A 163 16.31 -16.18 18.95
N LEU A 164 16.23 -15.20 18.07
CA LEU A 164 15.53 -13.93 18.30
C LEU A 164 14.22 -13.90 17.51
N LYS A 165 13.30 -13.03 17.93
CA LYS A 165 12.07 -12.74 17.18
C LYS A 165 12.26 -11.46 16.37
N SER A 166 12.64 -11.62 15.11
CA SER A 166 12.81 -10.51 14.17
C SER A 166 11.55 -10.39 13.31
N PHE A 167 10.71 -9.39 13.59
CA PHE A 167 9.47 -9.17 12.83
C PHE A 167 9.73 -8.44 11.52
N VAL A 168 9.11 -8.92 10.45
CA VAL A 168 9.12 -8.32 9.11
C VAL A 168 7.80 -7.62 8.82
N ASP A 169 6.69 -8.25 9.21
CA ASP A 169 5.33 -7.67 9.13
C ASP A 169 4.67 -7.80 10.50
N PRO A 170 4.71 -6.74 11.31
CA PRO A 170 4.13 -6.75 12.65
C PRO A 170 2.61 -6.92 12.67
N GLN A 171 1.89 -6.58 11.58
CA GLN A 171 0.42 -6.67 11.59
C GLN A 171 -0.05 -8.12 11.42
N HIS A 172 0.70 -8.93 10.68
CA HIS A 172 0.44 -10.36 10.50
C HIS A 172 1.37 -11.28 11.30
N ASP A 173 2.16 -10.73 12.23
CA ASP A 173 3.15 -11.46 13.04
C ASP A 173 4.18 -12.26 12.22
N VAL A 174 4.50 -11.82 10.99
CA VAL A 174 5.47 -12.51 10.13
C VAL A 174 6.90 -12.18 10.58
N THR A 175 7.71 -13.22 10.77
CA THR A 175 9.11 -13.11 11.19
C THR A 175 10.09 -13.49 10.08
N THR A 176 11.37 -13.20 10.29
CA THR A 176 12.47 -13.60 9.39
C THR A 176 12.56 -15.12 9.24
N GLU A 177 12.24 -15.87 10.30
CA GLU A 177 12.22 -17.33 10.29
C GLU A 177 11.09 -17.90 9.44
N ASP A 178 9.94 -17.22 9.34
CA ASP A 178 8.84 -17.64 8.47
C ASP A 178 9.21 -17.50 6.99
N VAL A 179 9.97 -16.46 6.63
CA VAL A 179 10.54 -16.28 5.28
C VAL A 179 11.51 -17.41 4.95
N ARG A 180 12.40 -17.74 5.87
CA ARG A 180 13.35 -18.86 5.69
C ARG A 180 12.66 -20.21 5.68
N LEU A 181 11.60 -20.39 6.46
CA LEU A 181 10.77 -21.59 6.44
C LEU A 181 10.13 -21.77 5.06
N ALA A 182 9.52 -20.71 4.51
CA ALA A 182 8.95 -20.77 3.17
C ALA A 182 10.00 -21.19 2.12
N HIS A 183 11.21 -20.65 2.21
CA HIS A 183 12.29 -21.09 1.33
C HIS A 183 12.65 -22.58 1.50
N ARG A 184 12.78 -23.07 2.75
CA ARG A 184 13.05 -24.49 3.04
C ARG A 184 11.96 -25.43 2.54
N GLU A 185 10.71 -24.96 2.50
CA GLU A 185 9.58 -25.70 1.94
C GLU A 185 9.51 -25.65 0.39
N GLY A 186 10.46 -24.96 -0.25
CA GLY A 186 10.62 -24.96 -1.70
C GLY A 186 9.98 -23.77 -2.41
N PHE A 187 9.49 -22.77 -1.68
CA PHE A 187 9.01 -21.54 -2.32
C PHE A 187 10.20 -20.67 -2.76
N VAL A 188 10.24 -20.33 -4.05
CA VAL A 188 11.33 -19.54 -4.67
C VAL A 188 10.84 -18.17 -5.17
N SER A 189 9.58 -18.07 -5.58
CA SER A 189 8.99 -16.81 -6.04
C SER A 189 8.54 -15.95 -4.86
N VAL A 190 8.79 -14.63 -4.94
CA VAL A 190 8.24 -13.67 -3.96
C VAL A 190 6.71 -13.73 -3.87
N GLU A 191 6.03 -14.04 -4.98
CA GLU A 191 4.57 -14.17 -5.01
C GLU A 191 4.09 -15.42 -4.24
N HIS A 192 4.90 -16.48 -4.19
CA HIS A 192 4.63 -17.65 -3.35
C HIS A 192 4.92 -17.35 -1.88
N LEU A 193 6.08 -16.72 -1.59
CA LEU A 193 6.43 -16.28 -0.24
C LEU A 193 5.28 -15.46 0.37
N LYS A 194 4.83 -14.42 -0.35
CA LYS A 194 3.70 -13.57 0.05
C LYS A 194 2.45 -14.36 0.40
N ARG A 195 2.07 -15.34 -0.43
CA ARG A 195 0.84 -16.14 -0.21
C ARG A 195 0.98 -17.13 0.94
N TYR A 196 2.18 -17.66 1.14
CA TYR A 196 2.46 -18.63 2.18
C TYR A 196 2.57 -17.97 3.56
N THR A 197 3.37 -16.90 3.68
CA THR A 197 3.59 -16.22 4.96
C THR A 197 2.55 -15.14 5.26
N THR A 198 1.75 -14.74 4.27
CA THR A 198 0.83 -13.58 4.31
C THR A 198 1.54 -12.22 4.43
N LEU A 199 2.87 -12.18 4.21
CA LEU A 199 3.68 -10.97 4.20
C LEU A 199 3.11 -9.90 3.26
N GLY A 200 2.86 -8.70 3.79
CA GLY A 200 2.41 -7.55 2.99
C GLY A 200 0.98 -7.69 2.46
N MET A 201 0.18 -8.57 3.07
CA MET A 201 -1.26 -8.71 2.81
C MET A 201 -2.12 -7.99 3.85
N ALA A 202 -1.51 -7.37 4.85
CA ALA A 202 -2.21 -6.67 5.92
C ALA A 202 -2.83 -5.35 5.44
N THR A 203 -3.46 -4.59 6.35
CA THR A 203 -4.14 -3.34 5.99
C THR A 203 -3.19 -2.23 5.55
N ASP A 204 -1.91 -2.32 5.94
CA ASP A 204 -0.84 -1.43 5.49
C ASP A 204 -0.36 -1.75 4.06
N GLN A 205 -0.73 -2.92 3.51
CA GLN A 205 -0.27 -3.45 2.22
C GLN A 205 1.25 -3.61 2.12
N GLY A 206 1.92 -3.95 3.23
CA GLY A 206 3.35 -4.23 3.26
C GLY A 206 4.25 -3.02 3.03
N LYS A 207 3.77 -1.81 3.37
CA LYS A 207 4.55 -0.57 3.27
C LYS A 207 5.81 -0.61 4.13
N MET A 208 5.78 -1.36 5.24
CA MET A 208 6.95 -1.53 6.11
C MET A 208 7.79 -2.76 5.75
N GLY A 209 7.14 -3.93 5.56
CA GLY A 209 7.84 -5.22 5.53
C GLY A 209 8.30 -5.72 4.17
N ASN A 210 7.77 -5.21 3.05
CA ASN A 210 7.99 -5.84 1.74
C ASN A 210 9.46 -5.83 1.30
N ILE A 211 10.18 -4.72 1.49
CA ILE A 211 11.60 -4.62 1.10
C ILE A 211 12.47 -5.52 1.98
N ILE A 212 12.18 -5.56 3.29
CA ILE A 212 12.88 -6.45 4.23
C ILE A 212 12.64 -7.92 3.84
N GLY A 213 11.40 -8.30 3.57
CA GLY A 213 11.07 -9.66 3.13
C GLY A 213 11.71 -10.05 1.80
N LEU A 214 11.81 -9.11 0.85
CA LEU A 214 12.55 -9.31 -0.40
C LEU A 214 14.05 -9.54 -0.15
N ALA A 215 14.65 -8.73 0.72
CA ALA A 215 16.07 -8.88 1.07
C ALA A 215 16.36 -10.22 1.75
N LEU A 216 15.49 -10.66 2.66
CA LEU A 216 15.61 -11.96 3.32
C LEU A 216 15.43 -13.13 2.35
N MET A 217 14.53 -12.98 1.38
CA MET A 217 14.35 -13.97 0.32
C MET A 217 15.57 -14.04 -0.61
N ALA A 218 16.13 -12.88 -0.95
CA ALA A 218 17.36 -12.76 -1.75
C ALA A 218 18.54 -13.44 -1.03
N GLU A 219 18.71 -13.15 0.27
CA GLU A 219 19.68 -13.82 1.15
C GLU A 219 19.49 -15.33 1.13
N ALA A 220 18.26 -15.82 1.33
CA ALA A 220 17.96 -17.25 1.36
C ALA A 220 18.23 -17.96 0.02
N LEU A 221 18.02 -17.26 -1.10
CA LEU A 221 18.26 -17.79 -2.45
C LEU A 221 19.71 -17.62 -2.94
N GLY A 222 20.55 -16.87 -2.23
CA GLY A 222 21.88 -16.49 -2.71
C GLY A 222 21.83 -15.63 -3.98
N LYS A 223 20.84 -14.73 -4.08
CA LYS A 223 20.63 -13.83 -5.21
C LYS A 223 20.67 -12.38 -4.77
N GLU A 224 20.83 -11.47 -5.73
CA GLU A 224 20.63 -10.05 -5.50
C GLU A 224 19.13 -9.71 -5.43
N ILE A 225 18.77 -8.67 -4.67
CA ILE A 225 17.38 -8.20 -4.50
C ILE A 225 16.64 -7.99 -5.84
N PRO A 226 17.23 -7.38 -6.88
CA PRO A 226 16.56 -7.17 -8.17
C PRO A 226 16.16 -8.48 -8.87
N GLU A 227 16.88 -9.58 -8.60
CA GLU A 227 16.69 -10.88 -9.27
C GLU A 227 15.52 -11.69 -8.67
N VAL A 228 15.14 -11.40 -7.42
CA VAL A 228 13.98 -12.02 -6.75
C VAL A 228 12.65 -11.48 -7.32
N GLY A 229 12.69 -10.27 -7.91
CA GLY A 229 11.54 -9.56 -8.43
C GLY A 229 10.74 -8.84 -7.35
N THR A 230 9.86 -7.92 -7.75
CA THR A 230 8.94 -7.22 -6.83
C THR A 230 7.54 -7.80 -6.91
N THR A 231 6.76 -7.63 -5.84
CA THR A 231 5.33 -7.97 -5.88
C THR A 231 4.55 -6.90 -6.62
N THR A 232 3.39 -7.29 -7.18
CA THR A 232 2.56 -6.34 -7.94
C THR A 232 1.86 -5.34 -7.01
N PHE A 233 2.06 -4.04 -7.25
CA PHE A 233 1.29 -2.97 -6.60
C PHE A 233 -0.13 -2.88 -7.18
N ARG A 234 -1.14 -2.75 -6.33
CA ARG A 234 -2.55 -2.74 -6.74
C ARG A 234 -3.30 -1.55 -6.12
N PRO A 235 -4.20 -0.88 -6.87
CA PRO A 235 -5.17 0.04 -6.28
C PRO A 235 -6.12 -0.68 -5.31
N PRO A 236 -6.65 0.02 -4.29
CA PRO A 236 -6.32 1.39 -3.90
C PRO A 236 -5.03 1.47 -3.06
N TYR A 237 -4.31 2.60 -3.09
CA TYR A 237 -3.07 2.79 -2.31
C TYR A 237 -3.29 2.69 -0.79
N THR A 238 -4.41 3.24 -0.33
CA THR A 238 -4.97 3.10 1.01
C THR A 238 -6.41 2.63 0.92
N PRO A 239 -6.93 1.89 1.91
CA PRO A 239 -8.31 1.41 1.87
C PRO A 239 -9.32 2.56 1.70
N VAL A 240 -10.31 2.34 0.84
CA VAL A 240 -11.44 3.25 0.62
C VAL A 240 -12.71 2.56 1.05
N SER A 241 -13.59 3.26 1.76
CA SER A 241 -14.87 2.69 2.17
C SER A 241 -15.75 2.36 0.96
N ILE A 242 -16.43 1.20 1.02
CA ILE A 242 -17.36 0.78 -0.05
C ILE A 242 -18.46 1.83 -0.25
N GLY A 243 -18.91 2.49 0.83
CA GLY A 243 -19.89 3.57 0.78
C GLY A 243 -19.41 4.78 -0.03
N ALA A 244 -18.13 5.15 0.06
CA ALA A 244 -17.55 6.22 -0.75
C ALA A 244 -17.48 5.83 -2.23
N LEU A 245 -17.07 4.60 -2.55
CA LEU A 245 -17.02 4.10 -3.94
C LEU A 245 -18.40 4.07 -4.60
N ARG A 246 -19.43 3.77 -3.81
CA ARG A 246 -20.83 3.75 -4.26
C ARG A 246 -21.38 5.14 -4.56
N GLY A 247 -20.90 6.17 -3.86
CA GLY A 247 -21.41 7.53 -3.95
C GLY A 247 -22.92 7.62 -3.74
N ARG A 248 -23.62 8.37 -4.61
CA ARG A 248 -25.06 8.62 -4.52
C ARG A 248 -25.95 7.54 -5.11
N SER A 249 -25.41 6.40 -5.52
CA SER A 249 -26.17 5.27 -6.06
C SER A 249 -26.91 4.50 -4.96
N VAL A 250 -27.81 5.19 -4.23
CA VAL A 250 -28.54 4.73 -3.04
C VAL A 250 -30.03 4.53 -3.26
N GLY A 251 -30.60 3.46 -2.72
CA GLY A 251 -32.05 3.28 -2.65
C GLY A 251 -32.69 3.43 -4.04
N ARG A 252 -33.63 4.38 -4.18
CA ARG A 252 -34.28 4.71 -5.46
C ARG A 252 -33.35 5.31 -6.51
N HIS A 253 -32.17 5.77 -6.12
CA HIS A 253 -31.11 6.28 -7.01
C HIS A 253 -30.04 5.23 -7.34
N PHE A 254 -30.17 3.98 -6.87
CA PHE A 254 -29.24 2.91 -7.23
C PHE A 254 -29.24 2.65 -8.75
N ARG A 255 -30.42 2.75 -9.37
CA ARG A 255 -30.60 2.68 -10.83
C ARG A 255 -31.73 3.62 -11.25
N PRO A 256 -31.71 4.14 -12.50
CA PRO A 256 -32.82 4.93 -13.00
C PRO A 256 -34.12 4.13 -12.98
N LEU A 257 -35.20 4.78 -12.54
CA LEU A 257 -36.55 4.24 -12.58
C LEU A 257 -37.31 4.93 -13.71
N ARG A 258 -37.69 4.18 -14.74
CA ARG A 258 -38.44 4.67 -15.89
C ARG A 258 -39.93 4.50 -15.66
N ARG A 259 -40.68 5.57 -15.94
CA ARG A 259 -42.14 5.64 -15.79
C ARG A 259 -42.76 5.88 -17.15
N THR A 260 -43.89 5.22 -17.43
CA THR A 260 -44.68 5.52 -18.62
C THR A 260 -45.44 6.84 -18.41
N PRO A 261 -45.92 7.52 -19.47
CA PRO A 261 -46.81 8.67 -19.31
C PRO A 261 -48.08 8.36 -18.50
N LEU A 262 -48.49 7.09 -18.46
CA LEU A 262 -49.64 6.59 -17.69
C LEU A 262 -49.28 6.13 -16.28
N HIS A 263 -48.07 6.41 -15.78
CA HIS A 263 -47.61 5.89 -14.49
C HIS A 263 -48.50 6.34 -13.32
N GLU A 264 -48.80 7.64 -13.25
CA GLU A 264 -49.67 8.17 -12.20
C GLU A 264 -51.11 7.63 -12.35
N TRP A 265 -51.64 7.55 -13.58
CA TRP A 265 -52.94 6.92 -13.83
C TRP A 265 -52.99 5.47 -13.32
N ASN A 266 -51.94 4.69 -13.55
CA ASN A 266 -51.87 3.31 -13.06
C ASN A 266 -51.90 3.26 -11.53
N LEU A 267 -51.18 4.15 -10.84
CA LEU A 267 -51.17 4.21 -9.37
C LEU A 267 -52.55 4.60 -8.81
N ASP A 268 -53.18 5.62 -9.39
CA ASP A 268 -54.49 6.12 -8.97
C ASP A 268 -55.62 5.08 -9.12
N HIS A 269 -55.46 4.13 -10.04
CA HIS A 269 -56.44 3.07 -10.31
C HIS A 269 -56.07 1.72 -9.67
N ALA A 270 -55.30 1.74 -8.58
CA ALA A 270 -54.87 0.56 -7.83
C ALA A 270 -54.01 -0.44 -8.64
N GLY A 271 -53.21 0.08 -9.58
CA GLY A 271 -52.20 -0.67 -10.31
C GLY A 271 -51.01 -1.02 -9.41
N THR A 272 -50.87 -2.29 -9.07
CA THR A 272 -49.68 -2.80 -8.40
C THR A 272 -48.54 -2.79 -9.40
N MET A 273 -47.47 -2.03 -9.12
CA MET A 273 -46.34 -1.89 -10.03
C MET A 273 -45.30 -2.98 -9.79
N THR A 274 -44.62 -3.40 -10.87
CA THR A 274 -43.47 -4.29 -10.83
C THR A 274 -42.32 -3.75 -11.68
N GLU A 275 -41.11 -4.19 -11.36
CA GLU A 275 -39.88 -3.80 -12.05
C GLU A 275 -39.62 -4.72 -13.24
N ALA A 276 -39.95 -4.25 -14.45
CA ALA A 276 -39.58 -4.90 -15.71
C ALA A 276 -38.29 -4.25 -16.25
N GLY A 277 -37.15 -4.72 -15.77
CA GLY A 277 -35.85 -4.08 -16.04
C GLY A 277 -35.76 -2.72 -15.34
N LEU A 278 -35.61 -1.63 -16.12
CA LEU A 278 -35.63 -0.26 -15.60
C LEU A 278 -37.05 0.34 -15.51
N TRP A 279 -38.06 -0.32 -16.09
CA TRP A 279 -39.42 0.22 -16.17
C TRP A 279 -40.27 -0.22 -14.99
N GLN A 280 -41.00 0.72 -14.41
CA GLN A 280 -42.14 0.43 -13.56
C GLN A 280 -43.36 0.19 -14.43
N ARG A 281 -43.79 -1.07 -14.52
CA ARG A 281 -44.98 -1.47 -15.29
C ARG A 281 -46.07 -1.95 -14.34
N PRO A 282 -47.36 -1.70 -14.64
CA PRO A 282 -48.43 -2.31 -13.88
C PRO A 282 -48.33 -3.83 -14.03
N TRP A 283 -48.23 -4.52 -12.91
CA TRP A 283 -48.28 -5.98 -12.82
C TRP A 283 -49.72 -6.46 -12.93
N TYR A 284 -50.64 -5.82 -12.17
CA TYR A 284 -52.07 -6.07 -12.19
C TYR A 284 -52.81 -4.92 -11.48
N PHE A 285 -54.14 -4.88 -11.64
CA PHE A 285 -55.04 -3.93 -10.96
C PHE A 285 -56.00 -4.71 -10.07
N ALA A 286 -55.78 -4.68 -8.75
CA ALA A 286 -56.62 -5.40 -7.80
C ALA A 286 -57.85 -4.58 -7.39
N ARG A 287 -59.00 -5.24 -7.27
CA ARG A 287 -60.16 -4.66 -6.56
C ARG A 287 -60.05 -4.94 -5.07
N GLU A 288 -60.81 -4.17 -4.30
CA GLU A 288 -60.88 -4.32 -2.84
C GLU A 288 -61.20 -5.77 -2.45
N GLY A 289 -60.36 -6.36 -1.60
CA GLY A 289 -60.48 -7.75 -1.15
C GLY A 289 -59.88 -8.83 -2.05
N GLU A 290 -59.39 -8.51 -3.26
CA GLU A 290 -58.80 -9.51 -4.16
C GLU A 290 -57.36 -9.89 -3.77
N ARG A 291 -57.04 -11.19 -3.72
CA ARG A 291 -55.67 -11.73 -3.53
C ARG A 291 -55.10 -12.27 -4.85
N LEU A 292 -53.79 -12.10 -5.03
CA LEU A 292 -52.98 -12.23 -6.26
C LEU A 292 -53.25 -13.45 -7.17
N LEU A 293 -53.76 -14.57 -6.65
CA LEU A 293 -53.64 -15.87 -7.33
C LEU A 293 -54.87 -16.35 -8.10
N MET A 294 -56.09 -15.87 -7.82
CA MET A 294 -57.29 -16.49 -8.40
C MET A 294 -58.19 -15.54 -9.19
N LEU A 295 -58.29 -14.26 -8.80
CA LEU A 295 -59.26 -13.33 -9.40
C LEU A 295 -58.68 -12.51 -10.57
N THR A 296 -57.38 -12.24 -10.55
CA THR A 296 -56.66 -11.58 -11.66
C THR A 296 -56.55 -12.48 -12.91
N TYR A 297 -56.38 -13.79 -12.73
CA TYR A 297 -56.35 -14.76 -13.84
C TYR A 297 -57.71 -14.84 -14.57
N VAL A 298 -58.82 -14.75 -13.82
CA VAL A 298 -60.18 -14.76 -14.38
C VAL A 298 -60.44 -13.51 -15.24
N ARG A 299 -59.88 -12.34 -14.88
CA ARG A 299 -60.11 -11.11 -15.66
C ARG A 299 -59.28 -11.05 -16.94
N LEU A 300 -58.14 -11.73 -17.06
CA LEU A 300 -57.43 -11.86 -18.34
C LEU A 300 -58.24 -12.61 -19.40
N ARG A 301 -59.25 -13.40 -19.01
CA ARG A 301 -60.19 -14.05 -19.94
C ARG A 301 -61.32 -13.15 -20.41
N GLN A 302 -61.79 -12.18 -19.61
CA GLN A 302 -62.91 -11.32 -19.99
C GLN A 302 -62.67 -10.39 -21.20
N PRO A 303 -61.49 -9.75 -21.42
CA PRO A 303 -61.31 -8.90 -22.59
C PRO A 303 -61.31 -9.72 -23.89
N VAL A 304 -61.01 -11.02 -23.86
CA VAL A 304 -61.13 -11.88 -25.05
C VAL A 304 -62.61 -12.08 -25.44
N GLU A 305 -63.52 -12.10 -24.46
CA GLU A 305 -64.96 -12.27 -24.70
C GLU A 305 -65.67 -10.95 -25.04
N GLN A 306 -65.22 -9.81 -24.51
CA GLN A 306 -65.87 -8.51 -24.75
C GLN A 306 -65.31 -7.73 -25.96
N LEU A 307 -64.01 -7.84 -26.29
CA LEU A 307 -63.50 -7.23 -27.52
C LEU A 307 -63.92 -8.00 -28.78
N ALA A 308 -64.28 -9.28 -28.67
CA ALA A 308 -64.89 -10.04 -29.76
C ALA A 308 -66.34 -9.63 -30.06
N CYS A 309 -66.96 -8.76 -29.25
CA CYS A 309 -68.29 -8.20 -29.48
C CYS A 309 -68.28 -6.77 -30.05
N VAL A 310 -67.10 -6.20 -30.36
CA VAL A 310 -66.96 -4.86 -30.97
C VAL A 310 -66.04 -4.89 -32.21
N MET A 311 -66.10 -5.97 -33.00
CA MET A 311 -65.69 -5.97 -34.41
C MET A 311 -66.81 -6.55 -35.26
#